data_AF-A0A3D0Y0A0-F1
#
_entry.id   AF-A0A3D0Y0A0-F1
#
_cell.length_a   1.000
_cell.length_b   1.000
_cell.length_c   1.000
_cell.angle_alpha   90.00
_cell.angle_beta   90.00
_cell.angle_gamma   90.00
#
_symmetry.space_group_name_H-M   'P 1'
#
loop_
_entity.id
_entity.type
_entity.pdbx_description
1 polymer ?
#
loop_
_entity_poly.entity_id
_entity_poly.type
_entity_poly.pdbx_seq_one_letter_code
_entity_poly.pdbx_strand_id
1 'polypeptide(L)'
;MRELEVANLYESVDEQSLEDFHNKINSNMRVKTDYFKDENDFEWLDIFEKLLPYIEKILRNPKRFITTEEEIVKIESAKKVGVETVKHLAKHTNFIQDIDEQTGDVIPSKLLNVLKEETFNTYENRFIFTLISFAEDFVRRKKENIKQNPKLKDNKIIEYTSATMVGKEKINVNIHLNTELDTNLEVNKKNIERIKNIENSIRDLKFTEVYRILEKEGVAFVTPPIKKTNVILKNVNFQYAMTLWDYIHDNFGKKDNPIKQNKDYMEKGAIKALIDETFLLEYLTINKINRTEDEVKEAKEKSLSRMLDKIIDLNPELTKKELQDRLGIEFDNAVKRRVATKNDIEKIFRKYIDKFFENI
;
A
#
# COMPACT_ATOMS: atom_id res chain seq x y z
N MET A 1 -26.68 0.63 27.86
CA MET A 1 -26.91 1.10 29.25
C MET A 1 -25.63 1.54 29.98
N ARG A 2 -24.42 1.12 29.56
CA ARG A 2 -23.15 1.51 30.22
C ARG A 2 -22.60 2.90 29.83
N GLU A 3 -22.90 3.40 28.64
CA GLU A 3 -22.32 4.66 28.11
C GLU A 3 -22.77 5.93 28.86
N LEU A 4 -23.90 5.90 29.56
CA LEU A 4 -24.46 7.08 30.23
C LEU A 4 -23.87 7.30 31.64
N GLU A 5 -23.30 6.29 32.30
CA GLU A 5 -22.90 6.42 33.70
C GLU A 5 -21.64 7.29 33.88
N VAL A 6 -20.73 7.26 32.91
CA VAL A 6 -19.51 8.08 32.90
C VAL A 6 -19.81 9.51 32.48
N ALA A 7 -20.64 9.72 31.45
CA ALA A 7 -21.10 11.05 31.08
C ALA A 7 -21.85 11.74 32.23
N ASN A 8 -22.69 10.99 32.95
CA ASN A 8 -23.39 11.49 34.13
C ASN A 8 -22.44 11.91 35.26
N LEU A 9 -21.23 11.34 35.38
CA LEU A 9 -20.26 11.78 36.37
C LEU A 9 -19.89 13.24 36.12
N TYR A 10 -19.50 13.57 34.90
CA TYR A 10 -19.08 14.90 34.50
C TYR A 10 -20.21 15.92 34.66
N GLU A 11 -21.41 15.60 34.17
CA GLU A 11 -22.56 16.50 34.21
C GLU A 11 -23.10 16.77 35.63
N SER A 12 -22.80 15.88 36.59
CA SER A 12 -23.35 15.95 37.95
C SER A 12 -22.54 16.79 38.95
N VAL A 13 -21.41 17.34 38.53
CA VAL A 13 -20.43 18.00 39.40
C VAL A 13 -20.53 19.52 39.24
N ASP A 14 -20.40 20.29 40.31
CA ASP A 14 -20.43 21.75 40.21
C ASP A 14 -19.29 22.28 39.32
N GLU A 15 -19.59 23.33 38.56
CA GLU A 15 -18.62 23.97 37.66
C GLU A 15 -17.37 24.44 38.38
N GLN A 16 -17.51 24.92 39.63
CA GLN A 16 -16.38 25.38 40.41
C GLN A 16 -15.38 24.25 40.71
N SER A 17 -15.85 23.06 41.05
CA SER A 17 -14.99 21.89 41.29
C SER A 17 -14.32 21.39 40.02
N LEU A 18 -14.99 21.48 38.87
CA LEU A 18 -14.40 21.18 37.56
C LEU A 18 -13.31 22.19 37.20
N GLU A 19 -13.59 23.49 37.35
CA GLU A 19 -12.60 24.55 37.12
C GLU A 19 -11.42 24.45 38.08
N ASP A 20 -11.67 24.20 39.37
CA ASP A 20 -10.64 24.01 40.39
C ASP A 20 -9.72 22.85 40.01
N PHE A 21 -10.29 21.73 39.56
CA PHE A 21 -9.52 20.58 39.12
C PHE A 21 -8.65 20.92 37.92
N HIS A 22 -9.24 21.48 36.86
CA HIS A 22 -8.52 21.80 35.61
C HIS A 22 -7.47 22.90 35.77
N ASN A 23 -7.71 23.91 36.61
CA ASN A 23 -6.78 25.02 36.80
C ASN A 23 -5.61 24.67 37.73
N LYS A 24 -5.79 23.71 38.65
CA LYS A 24 -4.79 23.36 39.68
C LYS A 24 -4.09 22.03 39.40
N ILE A 25 -4.46 21.31 38.34
CA ILE A 25 -3.80 20.07 37.96
C ILE A 25 -2.34 20.33 37.60
N ASN A 26 -1.44 19.61 38.26
CA ASN A 26 -0.04 19.58 37.93
C ASN A 26 0.37 18.14 37.61
N SER A 27 0.46 17.86 36.32
CA SER A 27 0.73 16.52 35.81
C SER A 27 1.96 16.45 34.92
N ASN A 28 2.66 15.33 35.03
CA ASN A 28 3.83 14.99 34.24
C ASN A 28 3.62 13.62 33.61
N MET A 29 3.96 13.50 32.32
CA MET A 29 3.84 12.26 31.57
C MET A 29 5.15 11.98 30.83
N ARG A 30 5.74 10.80 31.09
CA ARG A 30 6.86 10.27 30.31
C ARG A 30 6.36 9.13 29.44
N VAL A 31 6.74 9.15 28.17
CA VAL A 31 6.39 8.12 27.19
C VAL A 31 7.67 7.50 26.67
N LYS A 32 7.75 6.16 26.76
CA LYS A 32 8.79 5.37 26.12
C LYS A 32 8.15 4.49 25.06
N THR A 33 8.74 4.46 23.87
CA THR A 33 8.33 3.54 22.80
C THR A 33 9.54 2.81 22.26
N ASP A 34 9.44 1.50 22.10
CA ASP A 34 10.41 0.63 21.43
C ASP A 34 9.69 -0.09 20.30
N TYR A 35 9.84 0.46 19.09
CA TYR A 35 9.19 -0.03 17.89
C TYR A 35 10.23 -0.64 16.96
N PHE A 36 9.98 -1.88 16.54
CA PHE A 36 10.77 -2.57 15.54
C PHE A 36 9.85 -3.29 14.57
N LYS A 37 9.96 -2.98 13.27
CA LYS A 37 9.22 -3.64 12.21
C LYS A 37 10.18 -4.14 11.15
N ASP A 38 10.19 -5.43 10.96
CA ASP A 38 10.97 -6.10 9.94
C ASP A 38 10.03 -6.87 9.01
N GLU A 39 9.62 -6.23 7.91
CA GLU A 39 8.70 -6.79 6.93
C GLU A 39 9.34 -6.96 5.56
N ASN A 40 8.72 -7.80 4.72
CA ASN A 40 9.09 -7.97 3.33
C ASN A 40 8.32 -6.97 2.47
N ASP A 41 9.01 -6.28 1.57
CA ASP A 41 8.38 -5.39 0.60
C ASP A 41 7.86 -6.19 -0.62
N PHE A 42 6.55 -6.08 -0.85
CA PHE A 42 5.84 -6.72 -1.96
C PHE A 42 5.20 -5.72 -2.93
N GLU A 43 5.43 -4.41 -2.80
CA GLU A 43 4.84 -3.39 -3.68
C GLU A 43 5.27 -3.58 -5.15
N TRP A 44 6.47 -4.10 -5.36
CA TRP A 44 6.99 -4.43 -6.69
C TRP A 44 6.12 -5.47 -7.44
N LEU A 45 5.35 -6.32 -6.75
CA LEU A 45 4.50 -7.32 -7.40
C LEU A 45 3.42 -6.67 -8.26
N ASP A 46 2.74 -5.65 -7.73
CA ASP A 46 1.66 -4.95 -8.43
C ASP A 46 2.18 -4.25 -9.70
N ILE A 47 3.40 -3.71 -9.63
CA ILE A 47 4.08 -3.05 -10.75
C ILE A 47 4.41 -4.06 -11.85
N PHE A 48 5.00 -5.21 -11.48
CA PHE A 48 5.35 -6.25 -12.45
C PHE A 48 4.10 -6.85 -13.11
N GLU A 49 3.08 -7.22 -12.34
CA GLU A 49 1.83 -7.78 -12.86
C GLU A 49 1.12 -6.83 -13.83
N LYS A 50 1.17 -5.52 -13.56
CA LYS A 50 0.58 -4.51 -14.43
C LYS A 50 1.39 -4.29 -15.71
N LEU A 51 2.73 -4.30 -15.64
CA LEU A 51 3.59 -3.85 -16.74
C LEU A 51 4.05 -4.98 -17.67
N LEU A 52 4.20 -6.22 -17.20
CA LEU A 52 4.63 -7.36 -18.02
C LEU A 52 3.75 -7.62 -19.26
N PRO A 53 2.40 -7.51 -19.21
CA PRO A 53 1.55 -7.71 -20.39
C PRO A 53 1.86 -6.74 -21.55
N TYR A 54 2.37 -5.54 -21.25
CA TYR A 54 2.75 -4.57 -22.29
C TYR A 54 4.05 -4.99 -22.99
N ILE A 55 4.97 -5.63 -22.26
CA ILE A 55 6.20 -6.19 -22.84
C ILE A 55 5.85 -7.34 -23.78
N GLU A 56 4.92 -8.21 -23.37
CA GLU A 56 4.43 -9.30 -24.21
C GLU A 56 3.85 -8.78 -25.54
N LYS A 57 3.04 -7.71 -25.49
CA LYS A 57 2.50 -7.05 -26.69
C LYS A 57 3.57 -6.52 -27.63
N ILE A 58 4.71 -6.06 -27.10
CA ILE A 58 5.84 -5.62 -27.92
C ILE A 58 6.50 -6.81 -28.62
N LEU A 59 6.76 -7.90 -27.88
CA LEU A 59 7.40 -9.10 -28.43
C LEU A 59 6.51 -9.83 -29.46
N ARG A 60 5.19 -9.72 -29.35
CA ARG A 60 4.25 -10.24 -30.37
C ARG A 60 4.28 -9.44 -31.67
N ASN A 61 4.62 -8.15 -31.61
CA ASN A 61 4.70 -7.26 -32.77
C ASN A 61 6.08 -6.57 -32.85
N PRO A 62 7.16 -7.35 -33.05
CA PRO A 62 8.51 -6.82 -33.05
C PRO A 62 8.76 -5.91 -34.25
N LYS A 63 9.63 -4.92 -34.06
CA LYS A 63 10.11 -4.11 -35.19
C LYS A 63 11.16 -4.88 -35.96
N ARG A 64 11.01 -4.95 -37.27
CA ARG A 64 11.99 -5.55 -38.19
C ARG A 64 12.74 -4.44 -38.88
N PHE A 65 14.04 -4.63 -39.04
CA PHE A 65 14.89 -3.76 -39.83
C PHE A 65 15.45 -4.57 -41.01
N ILE A 66 15.47 -3.99 -42.20
CA ILE A 66 15.99 -4.66 -43.39
C ILE A 66 17.46 -4.27 -43.51
N THR A 67 18.36 -5.23 -43.28
CA THR A 67 19.78 -5.08 -43.56
C THR A 67 20.04 -5.50 -45.00
N THR A 68 20.87 -4.73 -45.69
CA THR A 68 21.26 -5.03 -47.07
C THR A 68 22.75 -5.33 -47.08
N GLU A 69 23.11 -6.57 -47.41
CA GLU A 69 24.49 -6.98 -47.63
C GLU A 69 24.75 -7.08 -49.13
N GLU A 70 25.83 -6.45 -49.57
CA GLU A 70 26.24 -6.43 -50.97
C GLU A 70 27.52 -7.26 -51.15
N GLU A 71 27.48 -8.28 -51.99
CA GLU A 71 28.64 -9.13 -52.29
C GLU A 71 28.80 -9.30 -53.81
N ILE A 72 30.04 -9.31 -54.30
CA ILE A 72 30.32 -9.62 -55.70
C ILE A 72 30.51 -11.14 -55.84
N VAL A 73 29.53 -11.79 -56.47
CA VAL A 73 29.53 -13.25 -56.68
C VAL A 73 29.67 -13.58 -58.18
N LYS A 74 30.07 -14.81 -58.49
CA LYS A 74 30.00 -15.32 -59.87
C LYS A 74 28.54 -15.37 -60.33
N ILE A 75 28.30 -15.19 -61.63
CA ILE A 75 26.95 -15.19 -62.21
C ILE A 75 26.12 -16.42 -61.78
N GLU A 76 26.73 -17.60 -61.75
CA GLU A 76 26.11 -18.87 -61.36
C GLU A 76 25.58 -18.89 -59.91
N SER A 77 26.17 -18.07 -59.03
CA SER A 77 25.83 -17.99 -57.61
C SER A 77 24.90 -16.83 -57.28
N ALA A 78 24.64 -15.93 -58.25
CA ALA A 78 23.75 -14.79 -58.06
C ALA A 78 22.29 -15.27 -58.02
N LYS A 79 21.59 -15.04 -56.91
CA LYS A 79 20.19 -15.49 -56.74
C LYS A 79 19.18 -14.55 -57.37
N LYS A 80 19.44 -13.23 -57.36
CA LYS A 80 18.51 -12.21 -57.85
C LYS A 80 19.25 -11.01 -58.43
N VAL A 81 18.88 -10.61 -59.65
CA VAL A 81 19.42 -9.43 -60.31
C VAL A 81 18.44 -8.26 -60.09
N GLY A 82 18.89 -7.24 -59.36
CA GLY A 82 18.11 -6.03 -59.11
C GLY A 82 18.62 -4.82 -59.91
N VAL A 83 17.91 -3.69 -59.81
CA VAL A 83 18.32 -2.42 -60.43
C VAL A 83 19.69 -1.96 -59.91
N GLU A 84 20.00 -2.22 -58.63
CA GLU A 84 21.30 -1.95 -58.01
C GLU A 84 22.42 -2.78 -58.64
N THR A 85 22.16 -4.07 -58.89
CA THR A 85 23.08 -4.97 -59.59
C THR A 85 23.40 -4.48 -61.00
N VAL A 86 22.38 -4.06 -61.75
CA VAL A 86 22.55 -3.54 -63.12
C VAL A 86 23.34 -2.23 -63.12
N LYS A 87 23.04 -1.30 -62.19
CA LYS A 87 23.81 -0.06 -62.03
C LYS A 87 25.27 -0.31 -61.67
N HIS A 88 25.54 -1.30 -60.81
CA HIS A 88 26.90 -1.68 -60.44
C HIS A 88 27.65 -2.27 -61.64
N LEU A 89 27.03 -3.20 -62.38
CA LEU A 89 27.64 -3.78 -63.58
C LEU A 89 27.97 -2.72 -64.63
N ALA A 90 27.07 -1.75 -64.86
CA ALA A 90 27.30 -0.66 -65.80
C ALA A 90 28.50 0.24 -65.42
N LYS A 91 28.81 0.36 -64.12
CA LYS A 91 29.98 1.11 -63.63
C LYS A 91 31.27 0.29 -63.61
N HIS A 92 31.17 -1.03 -63.64
CA HIS A 92 32.28 -1.97 -63.48
C HIS A 92 32.35 -2.92 -64.68
N THR A 93 32.75 -2.36 -65.82
CA THR A 93 32.90 -3.08 -67.10
C THR A 93 33.91 -4.22 -67.02
N ASN A 94 34.82 -4.20 -66.04
CA ASN A 94 35.76 -5.28 -65.73
C ASN A 94 35.09 -6.59 -65.26
N PHE A 95 33.79 -6.58 -64.95
CA PHE A 95 33.02 -7.79 -64.66
C PHE A 95 32.26 -8.34 -65.86
N ILE A 96 32.34 -7.68 -67.02
CA ILE A 96 31.79 -8.16 -68.29
C ILE A 96 32.79 -9.14 -68.92
N GLN A 97 32.31 -10.32 -69.30
CA GLN A 97 33.13 -11.36 -69.92
C GLN A 97 33.08 -11.28 -71.44
N ASP A 98 31.88 -11.12 -72.00
CA ASP A 98 31.66 -11.07 -73.44
C ASP A 98 30.44 -10.21 -73.79
N ILE A 99 30.39 -9.73 -75.02
CA ILE A 99 29.26 -8.99 -75.57
C ILE A 99 28.88 -9.66 -76.88
N ASP A 100 27.64 -10.13 -76.99
CA ASP A 100 27.14 -10.72 -78.22
C ASP A 100 27.09 -9.64 -79.32
N GLU A 101 27.94 -9.76 -80.34
CA GLU A 101 28.05 -8.77 -81.42
C GLU A 101 26.79 -8.67 -82.30
N GLN A 102 25.90 -9.67 -82.27
CA GLN A 102 24.67 -9.69 -83.05
C GLN A 102 23.46 -9.13 -82.29
N THR A 103 23.36 -9.40 -80.98
CA THR A 103 22.23 -8.95 -80.15
C THR A 103 22.55 -7.72 -79.29
N GLY A 104 23.83 -7.44 -79.05
CA GLY A 104 24.28 -6.40 -78.12
C GLY A 104 24.14 -6.79 -76.64
N ASP A 105 23.83 -8.05 -76.34
CA ASP A 105 23.64 -8.52 -74.97
C ASP A 105 24.98 -8.70 -74.24
N VAL A 106 24.99 -8.29 -72.98
CA VAL A 106 26.19 -8.31 -72.13
C VAL A 106 26.19 -9.57 -71.27
N ILE A 107 27.26 -10.37 -71.34
CA ILE A 107 27.46 -11.57 -70.53
C ILE A 107 28.45 -11.24 -69.39
N PRO A 108 27.98 -11.09 -68.14
CA PRO A 108 28.85 -10.80 -67.01
C PRO A 108 29.48 -12.07 -66.40
N SER A 109 30.75 -11.97 -66.01
CA SER A 109 31.43 -13.00 -65.20
C SER A 109 31.07 -12.93 -63.72
N LYS A 110 30.82 -11.72 -63.20
CA LYS A 110 30.49 -11.44 -61.80
C LYS A 110 29.38 -10.41 -61.68
N LEU A 111 28.55 -10.55 -60.65
CA LEU A 111 27.42 -9.67 -60.38
C LEU A 111 27.41 -9.25 -58.90
N LEU A 112 26.92 -8.04 -58.64
CA LEU A 112 26.59 -7.59 -57.30
C LEU A 112 25.31 -8.31 -56.83
N ASN A 113 25.46 -9.25 -55.91
CA ASN A 113 24.37 -9.88 -55.21
C ASN A 113 24.00 -9.05 -53.99
N VAL A 114 22.76 -8.58 -53.95
CA VAL A 114 22.22 -7.76 -52.87
C VAL A 114 21.30 -8.63 -52.03
N LEU A 115 21.81 -9.11 -50.90
CA LEU A 115 21.06 -9.90 -49.92
C LEU A 115 20.31 -8.95 -48.98
N LYS A 116 18.97 -9.02 -49.00
CA LYS A 116 18.12 -8.26 -48.09
C LYS A 116 17.63 -9.21 -47.01
N GLU A 117 18.16 -9.08 -45.81
CA GLU A 117 17.78 -9.89 -44.65
C GLU A 117 17.00 -9.03 -43.64
N GLU A 118 15.92 -9.58 -43.10
CA GLU A 118 15.20 -8.95 -42.00
C GLU A 118 15.87 -9.32 -40.68
N THR A 119 16.35 -8.31 -39.93
CA THR A 119 16.91 -8.48 -38.59
C THR A 119 15.97 -7.91 -37.53
N PHE A 120 15.96 -8.55 -36.37
CA PHE A 120 15.33 -8.04 -35.15
C PHE A 120 16.27 -7.16 -34.32
N ASN A 121 17.54 -7.01 -34.71
CA ASN A 121 18.55 -6.25 -33.99
C ASN A 121 18.36 -4.72 -34.11
N THR A 122 17.23 -4.23 -33.61
CA THR A 122 16.91 -2.80 -33.48
C THR A 122 17.19 -2.34 -32.05
N TYR A 123 17.43 -1.04 -31.87
CA TYR A 123 17.66 -0.47 -30.54
C TYR A 123 16.48 -0.76 -29.58
N GLU A 124 15.26 -0.63 -30.07
CA GLU A 124 14.03 -0.87 -29.31
C GLU A 124 13.90 -2.34 -28.87
N ASN A 125 14.18 -3.28 -29.78
CA ASN A 125 14.12 -4.70 -29.43
C ASN A 125 15.26 -5.07 -28.46
N ARG A 126 16.46 -4.48 -28.63
CA ARG A 126 17.57 -4.62 -27.68
C ARG A 126 17.23 -4.08 -26.29
N PHE A 127 16.53 -2.95 -26.23
CA PHE A 127 16.05 -2.39 -24.97
C PHE A 127 15.11 -3.38 -24.26
N ILE A 128 14.14 -3.94 -24.98
CA ILE A 128 13.21 -4.94 -24.41
C ILE A 128 13.94 -6.22 -23.99
N PHE A 129 14.88 -6.70 -24.81
CA PHE A 129 15.75 -7.83 -24.46
C PHE A 129 16.49 -7.58 -23.14
N THR A 130 17.12 -6.41 -23.01
CA THR A 130 17.84 -5.99 -21.79
C THR A 130 16.90 -5.90 -20.58
N LEU A 131 15.72 -5.29 -20.76
CA LEU A 131 14.72 -5.13 -19.70
C LEU A 131 14.25 -6.49 -19.15
N ILE A 132 14.01 -7.48 -20.01
CA ILE A 132 13.57 -8.82 -19.60
C ILE A 132 14.66 -9.51 -18.76
N SER A 133 15.92 -9.43 -19.16
CA SER A 133 17.03 -9.99 -18.38
C SER A 133 17.18 -9.30 -17.02
N PHE A 134 17.06 -7.97 -16.98
CA PHE A 134 17.12 -7.20 -15.73
C PHE A 134 15.93 -7.48 -14.82
N ALA A 135 14.73 -7.68 -15.38
CA ALA A 135 13.53 -8.06 -14.65
C ALA A 135 13.68 -9.45 -14.01
N GLU A 136 14.24 -10.43 -14.74
CA GLU A 136 14.54 -11.76 -14.20
C GLU A 136 15.51 -11.68 -13.01
N ASP A 137 16.60 -10.93 -13.16
CA ASP A 137 17.59 -10.73 -12.10
C ASP A 137 17.02 -10.01 -10.88
N PHE A 138 16.18 -8.99 -11.10
CA PHE A 138 15.51 -8.27 -10.03
C PHE A 138 14.59 -9.19 -9.22
N VAL A 139 13.73 -9.96 -9.89
CA VAL A 139 12.79 -10.89 -9.25
C VAL A 139 13.54 -11.98 -8.49
N ARG A 140 14.60 -12.55 -9.08
CA ARG A 140 15.47 -13.53 -8.42
C ARG A 140 16.05 -12.98 -7.12
N ARG A 141 16.64 -11.77 -7.16
CA ARG A 141 17.20 -11.13 -5.95
C ARG A 141 16.14 -10.82 -4.92
N LYS A 142 14.97 -10.30 -5.32
CA LYS A 142 13.87 -10.01 -4.37
C LYS A 142 13.39 -11.28 -3.70
N LYS A 143 13.26 -12.39 -4.44
CA LYS A 143 12.89 -13.71 -3.91
C LYS A 143 13.91 -14.29 -2.92
N GLU A 144 15.21 -14.19 -3.24
CA GLU A 144 16.29 -14.63 -2.34
C GLU A 144 16.33 -13.83 -1.03
N ASN A 145 15.93 -12.56 -1.06
CA ASN A 145 15.89 -11.69 0.11
C ASN A 145 14.60 -11.78 0.93
N ILE A 146 13.65 -12.65 0.57
CA ILE A 146 12.42 -12.84 1.35
C ILE A 146 12.78 -13.45 2.70
N LYS A 147 12.50 -12.68 3.76
CA LYS A 147 12.70 -13.10 5.15
C LYS A 147 11.64 -14.13 5.51
N GLN A 148 12.09 -15.26 6.06
CA GLN A 148 11.20 -16.36 6.47
C GLN A 148 10.44 -16.04 7.76
N ASN A 149 11.03 -15.22 8.64
CA ASN A 149 10.46 -14.84 9.94
C ASN A 149 10.45 -13.31 10.09
N PRO A 150 9.60 -12.57 9.36
CA PRO A 150 9.43 -11.15 9.58
C PRO A 150 8.87 -10.91 10.98
N LYS A 151 9.24 -9.81 11.62
CA LYS A 151 8.96 -9.55 13.05
C LYS A 151 8.37 -8.17 13.27
N LEU A 152 7.46 -8.09 14.23
CA LEU A 152 6.90 -6.85 14.73
C LEU A 152 7.03 -6.81 16.25
N LYS A 153 7.73 -5.79 16.72
CA LYS A 153 7.78 -5.39 18.12
C LYS A 153 7.18 -4.00 18.27
N ASP A 154 6.22 -3.84 19.17
CA ASP A 154 5.66 -2.54 19.52
C ASP A 154 5.44 -2.47 21.03
N ASN A 155 6.46 -2.00 21.75
CA ASN A 155 6.38 -1.81 23.19
C ASN A 155 6.17 -0.33 23.50
N LYS A 156 5.23 -0.04 24.40
CA LYS A 156 4.95 1.33 24.86
C LYS A 156 4.82 1.34 26.37
N ILE A 157 5.48 2.30 27.00
CA ILE A 157 5.39 2.54 28.44
C ILE A 157 4.95 3.98 28.64
N ILE A 158 3.91 4.17 29.45
CA ILE A 158 3.45 5.47 29.92
C ILE A 158 3.62 5.51 31.43
N GLU A 159 4.38 6.50 31.89
CA GLU A 159 4.54 6.85 33.30
C GLU A 159 3.90 8.23 33.49
N TYR A 160 2.78 8.30 34.21
CA TYR A 160 2.06 9.54 34.48
C TYR A 160 1.91 9.75 35.98
N THR A 161 2.24 10.96 36.44
CA THR A 161 2.06 11.38 37.83
C THR A 161 1.36 12.72 37.83
N SER A 162 0.32 12.84 38.64
CA SER A 162 -0.40 14.09 38.80
C SER A 162 -0.85 14.33 40.23
N ALA A 163 -0.91 15.60 40.58
CA ALA A 163 -1.50 16.08 41.81
C ALA A 163 -2.39 17.29 41.51
N THR A 164 -3.52 17.36 42.21
CA THR A 164 -4.43 18.51 42.15
C THR A 164 -5.07 18.74 43.51
N MET A 165 -5.72 19.90 43.65
CA MET A 165 -6.40 20.31 44.86
C MET A 165 -7.78 20.86 44.51
N VAL A 166 -8.82 20.18 44.98
CA VAL A 166 -10.21 20.61 44.82
C VAL A 166 -10.71 21.06 46.20
N GLY A 167 -10.99 22.35 46.35
CA GLY A 167 -11.24 22.94 47.67
C GLY A 167 -10.08 22.69 48.67
N LYS A 168 -10.32 21.86 49.68
CA LYS A 168 -9.33 21.47 50.71
C LYS A 168 -8.81 20.03 50.54
N GLU A 169 -9.28 19.32 49.53
CA GLU A 169 -8.92 17.94 49.27
C GLU A 169 -7.69 17.90 48.36
N LYS A 170 -6.66 17.16 48.76
CA LYS A 170 -5.49 16.90 47.92
C LYS A 170 -5.62 15.52 47.30
N ILE A 171 -5.62 15.49 45.96
CA ILE A 171 -5.75 14.25 45.19
C ILE A 171 -4.45 14.01 44.43
N ASN A 172 -3.95 12.78 44.45
CA ASN A 172 -2.77 12.39 43.71
C ASN A 172 -3.06 11.10 42.94
N VAL A 173 -2.49 10.97 41.75
CA VAL A 173 -2.58 9.77 40.93
C VAL A 173 -1.22 9.44 40.34
N ASN A 174 -0.93 8.15 40.27
CA ASN A 174 0.23 7.60 39.56
C ASN A 174 -0.25 6.46 38.67
N ILE A 175 0.01 6.58 37.38
CA ILE A 175 -0.36 5.59 36.37
C ILE A 175 0.93 5.05 35.75
N HIS A 176 1.06 3.72 35.78
CA HIS A 176 2.10 3.01 35.04
C HIS A 176 1.43 2.03 34.09
N LEU A 177 1.45 2.34 32.79
CA LEU A 177 0.88 1.51 31.75
C LEU A 177 2.01 0.95 30.90
N ASN A 178 2.07 -0.37 30.78
CA ASN A 178 2.99 -1.07 29.90
C ASN A 178 2.19 -1.91 28.91
N THR A 179 2.50 -1.76 27.62
CA THR A 179 1.97 -2.59 26.55
C THR A 179 3.12 -3.23 25.80
N GLU A 180 3.08 -4.54 25.63
CA GLU A 180 4.10 -5.29 24.91
C GLU A 180 3.45 -6.07 23.77
N LEU A 181 3.98 -5.88 22.57
CA LEU A 181 3.65 -6.69 21.40
C LEU A 181 4.96 -7.21 20.84
N ASP A 182 5.13 -8.53 20.83
CA ASP A 182 6.23 -9.21 20.14
C ASP A 182 5.62 -10.38 19.37
N THR A 183 5.57 -10.25 18.04
CA THR A 183 4.95 -11.23 17.19
C THR A 183 5.71 -11.41 15.88
N ASN A 184 5.61 -12.59 15.32
CA ASN A 184 6.06 -12.84 13.96
C ASN A 184 4.96 -12.41 13.00
N LEU A 185 5.35 -11.71 11.93
CA LEU A 185 4.44 -11.40 10.83
C LEU A 185 4.28 -12.65 9.96
N GLU A 186 3.07 -12.95 9.53
CA GLU A 186 2.86 -14.05 8.60
C GLU A 186 3.41 -13.70 7.22
N VAL A 187 4.22 -14.61 6.66
CA VAL A 187 4.59 -14.51 5.24
C VAL A 187 3.35 -14.87 4.42
N ASN A 188 2.80 -13.87 3.73
CA ASN A 188 1.59 -14.06 2.93
C ASN A 188 1.85 -15.06 1.78
N LYS A 189 1.29 -16.27 1.90
CA LYS A 189 1.42 -17.34 0.89
C LYS A 189 0.95 -16.91 -0.50
N LYS A 190 -0.05 -16.00 -0.57
CA LYS A 190 -0.54 -15.44 -1.84
C LYS A 190 0.56 -14.65 -2.56
N ASN A 191 1.38 -13.90 -1.84
CA ASN A 191 2.48 -13.15 -2.45
C ASN A 191 3.56 -14.08 -3.00
N ILE A 192 3.83 -15.22 -2.35
CA ILE A 192 4.74 -16.25 -2.87
C ILE A 192 4.23 -16.82 -4.19
N GLU A 193 2.92 -17.06 -4.30
CA GLU A 193 2.29 -17.54 -5.54
C GLU A 193 2.38 -16.48 -6.66
N ARG A 194 2.12 -15.21 -6.34
CA ARG A 194 2.29 -14.10 -7.28
C ARG A 194 3.72 -13.98 -7.82
N ILE A 195 4.72 -14.16 -6.96
CA ILE A 195 6.13 -14.20 -7.39
C ILE A 195 6.35 -15.29 -8.42
N LYS A 196 5.82 -16.50 -8.19
CA LYS A 196 5.93 -17.62 -9.15
C LYS A 196 5.26 -17.29 -10.48
N ASN A 197 4.10 -16.63 -10.45
CA ASN A 197 3.39 -16.22 -11.67
C ASN A 197 4.19 -15.19 -12.47
N ILE A 198 4.84 -14.24 -11.80
CA ILE A 198 5.75 -13.27 -12.42
C ILE A 198 6.97 -13.99 -13.02
N GLU A 199 7.61 -14.91 -12.29
CA GLU A 199 8.74 -15.71 -12.79
C GLU A 199 8.36 -16.50 -14.04
N ASN A 200 7.18 -17.12 -14.05
CA ASN A 200 6.66 -17.84 -15.22
C ASN A 200 6.41 -16.90 -16.39
N SER A 201 5.79 -15.74 -16.14
CA SER A 201 5.54 -14.75 -17.19
C SER A 201 6.84 -14.25 -17.82
N ILE A 202 7.87 -13.96 -17.02
CA ILE A 202 9.20 -13.57 -17.52
C ILE A 202 9.83 -14.71 -18.33
N ARG A 203 9.70 -15.95 -17.85
CA ARG A 203 10.19 -17.14 -18.59
C ARG A 203 9.50 -17.26 -19.96
N ASP A 204 8.19 -17.04 -20.03
CA ASP A 204 7.43 -17.09 -21.27
C ASP A 204 7.87 -15.98 -22.25
N LEU A 205 8.19 -14.78 -21.75
CA LEU A 205 8.76 -13.69 -22.56
C LEU A 205 10.11 -14.11 -23.18
N LYS A 206 10.97 -14.80 -22.43
CA LYS A 206 12.25 -15.33 -22.94
C LYS A 206 12.07 -16.41 -24.00
N PHE A 207 10.95 -17.14 -23.95
CA PHE A 207 10.62 -18.13 -24.97
C PHE A 207 10.06 -17.54 -26.26
N THR A 208 9.83 -16.23 -26.35
CA THR A 208 9.42 -15.61 -27.62
C THR A 208 10.52 -15.71 -28.69
N GLU A 209 10.11 -15.82 -29.96
CA GLU A 209 11.04 -15.96 -31.10
C GLU A 209 12.05 -14.82 -31.15
N VAL A 210 11.59 -13.58 -30.95
CA VAL A 210 12.40 -12.37 -30.97
C VAL A 210 13.50 -12.40 -29.91
N TYR A 211 13.14 -12.77 -28.67
CA TYR A 211 14.11 -12.86 -27.58
C TYR A 211 15.19 -13.91 -27.89
N ARG A 212 14.79 -15.11 -28.34
CA ARG A 212 15.73 -16.19 -28.66
C ARG A 212 16.65 -15.85 -29.83
N ILE A 213 16.16 -15.15 -30.85
CA ILE A 213 17.00 -14.71 -31.98
C ILE A 213 18.06 -13.72 -31.48
N LEU A 214 17.66 -12.71 -30.71
CA LEU A 214 18.59 -11.72 -30.15
C LEU A 214 19.61 -12.34 -29.19
N GLU A 215 19.20 -13.34 -28.41
CA GLU A 215 20.07 -14.10 -27.53
C GLU A 215 21.11 -14.90 -28.34
N LYS A 216 20.68 -15.60 -29.40
CA LYS A 216 21.57 -16.36 -30.30
C LYS A 216 22.54 -15.48 -31.07
N GLU A 217 22.10 -14.31 -31.50
CA GLU A 217 22.93 -13.30 -32.16
C GLU A 217 23.96 -12.66 -31.21
N GLY A 218 23.89 -12.93 -29.89
CA GLY A 218 24.83 -12.39 -28.91
C GLY A 218 24.73 -10.88 -28.79
N VAL A 219 23.53 -10.32 -28.94
CA VAL A 219 23.36 -8.87 -29.01
C VAL A 219 23.67 -8.22 -27.66
N ALA A 220 24.53 -7.20 -27.68
CA ALA A 220 24.92 -6.50 -26.47
C ALA A 220 23.74 -5.78 -25.80
N PHE A 221 23.73 -5.80 -24.47
CA PHE A 221 22.75 -5.06 -23.67
C PHE A 221 22.80 -3.55 -23.93
N VAL A 222 21.66 -2.89 -23.71
CA VAL A 222 21.56 -1.44 -23.77
C VAL A 222 22.05 -0.85 -22.43
N THR A 223 22.91 0.16 -22.50
CA THR A 223 23.41 0.86 -21.32
C THR A 223 22.52 2.06 -20.94
N PRO A 224 22.37 2.37 -19.64
CA PRO A 224 21.80 3.63 -19.22
C PRO A 224 22.66 4.83 -19.67
N PRO A 225 22.07 6.00 -19.95
CA PRO A 225 20.63 6.27 -20.01
C PRO A 225 20.00 5.73 -21.30
N ILE A 226 18.75 5.23 -21.20
CA ILE A 226 18.02 4.72 -22.35
C ILE A 226 17.67 5.87 -23.30
N LYS A 227 18.04 5.73 -24.58
CA LYS A 227 17.77 6.71 -25.63
C LYS A 227 16.26 6.75 -25.89
N LYS A 228 15.65 7.92 -25.70
CA LYS A 228 14.22 8.15 -25.96
C LYS A 228 13.96 8.31 -27.46
N THR A 229 13.97 7.21 -28.19
CA THR A 229 13.65 7.22 -29.63
C THR A 229 12.16 7.56 -29.86
N ASN A 230 11.79 7.93 -31.09
CA ASN A 230 10.40 8.20 -31.44
C ASN A 230 9.46 7.02 -31.16
N VAL A 231 9.96 5.78 -31.28
CA VAL A 231 9.18 4.58 -30.99
C VAL A 231 8.91 4.48 -29.49
N ILE A 232 9.94 4.70 -28.65
CA ILE A 232 9.80 4.68 -27.20
C ILE A 232 8.88 5.81 -26.71
N LEU A 233 8.99 7.00 -27.33
CA LEU A 233 8.20 8.16 -26.93
C LEU A 233 6.73 8.10 -27.37
N LYS A 234 6.42 7.52 -28.53
CA LYS A 234 5.05 7.54 -29.10
C LYS A 234 4.26 6.26 -28.83
N ASN A 235 4.92 5.13 -28.61
CA ASN A 235 4.23 3.86 -28.38
C ASN A 235 3.96 3.64 -26.89
N VAL A 236 2.69 3.56 -26.53
CA VAL A 236 2.21 3.33 -25.15
C VAL A 236 2.86 2.10 -24.50
N ASN A 237 3.05 1.01 -25.23
CA ASN A 237 3.65 -0.20 -24.66
C ASN A 237 5.12 0.04 -24.27
N PHE A 238 5.87 0.79 -25.09
CA PHE A 238 7.27 1.11 -24.78
C PHE A 238 7.39 2.14 -23.66
N GLN A 239 6.42 3.05 -23.50
CA GLN A 239 6.36 3.93 -22.34
C GLN A 239 6.20 3.13 -21.04
N TYR A 240 5.31 2.12 -21.02
CA TYR A 240 5.15 1.24 -19.86
C TYR A 240 6.39 0.37 -19.60
N ALA A 241 7.07 -0.11 -20.65
CA ALA A 241 8.35 -0.78 -20.51
C ALA A 241 9.43 0.13 -19.89
N MET A 242 9.44 1.42 -20.27
CA MET A 242 10.32 2.41 -19.66
C MET A 242 10.00 2.63 -18.17
N THR A 243 8.72 2.68 -17.80
CA THR A 243 8.33 2.77 -16.38
C THR A 243 8.83 1.57 -15.56
N LEU A 244 8.74 0.35 -16.13
CA LEU A 244 9.28 -0.84 -15.46
C LEU A 244 10.81 -0.76 -15.34
N TRP A 245 11.49 -0.31 -16.39
CA TRP A 245 12.94 -0.12 -16.38
C TRP A 245 13.37 0.85 -15.28
N ASP A 246 12.76 2.03 -15.23
CA ASP A 246 13.07 3.06 -14.23
C ASP A 246 12.83 2.52 -12.81
N TYR A 247 11.70 1.83 -12.59
CA TYR A 247 11.41 1.20 -11.31
C TYR A 247 12.47 0.16 -10.90
N ILE A 248 12.85 -0.73 -11.82
CA ILE A 248 13.87 -1.74 -11.56
C ILE A 248 15.20 -1.05 -11.25
N HIS A 249 15.60 -0.05 -12.04
CA HIS A 249 16.85 0.68 -11.87
C HIS A 249 16.92 1.39 -10.51
N ASP A 250 15.87 2.14 -10.14
CA ASP A 250 15.82 2.92 -8.91
C ASP A 250 15.78 2.04 -7.65
N ASN A 251 15.26 0.82 -7.77
CA ASN A 251 15.14 -0.12 -6.66
C ASN A 251 16.15 -1.27 -6.73
N PHE A 252 17.04 -1.24 -7.71
CA PHE A 252 18.08 -2.26 -7.85
C PHE A 252 19.08 -2.15 -6.69
N GLY A 253 19.18 -3.21 -5.88
CA GLY A 253 20.11 -3.25 -4.75
C GLY A 253 19.62 -2.61 -3.45
N LYS A 254 18.41 -2.03 -3.41
CA LYS A 254 17.77 -1.67 -2.14
C LYS A 254 17.41 -2.95 -1.38
N LYS A 255 17.91 -3.06 -0.15
CA LYS A 255 17.50 -4.10 0.79
C LYS A 255 16.36 -3.57 1.65
N ASP A 256 15.41 -4.45 1.95
CA ASP A 256 14.34 -4.15 2.89
C ASP A 256 14.98 -4.05 4.29
N ASN A 257 15.25 -2.82 4.74
CA ASN A 257 15.87 -2.57 6.03
C ASN A 257 14.79 -2.53 7.12
N PRO A 258 15.04 -3.13 8.30
CA PRO A 258 14.09 -3.06 9.39
C PRO A 258 13.93 -1.61 9.86
N ILE A 259 12.69 -1.23 10.17
CA ILE A 259 12.36 0.06 10.78
C ILE A 259 12.56 -0.09 12.28
N LYS A 260 13.44 0.72 12.87
CA LYS A 260 13.64 0.77 14.32
C LYS A 260 13.45 2.19 14.83
N GLN A 261 12.56 2.37 15.80
CA GLN A 261 12.30 3.67 16.43
C GLN A 261 12.22 3.51 17.94
N ASN A 262 13.16 4.15 18.63
CA ASN A 262 13.18 4.24 20.08
C ASN A 262 12.97 5.69 20.49
N LYS A 263 11.97 5.95 21.32
CA LYS A 263 11.69 7.29 21.83
C LYS A 263 11.53 7.23 23.34
N ASP A 264 12.03 8.25 24.01
CA ASP A 264 11.86 8.48 25.44
C ASP A 264 11.77 9.99 25.63
N TYR A 265 10.58 10.47 26.00
CA TYR A 265 10.32 11.91 26.06
C TYR A 265 9.23 12.25 27.07
N MET A 266 9.22 13.51 27.47
CA MET A 266 8.14 14.10 28.26
C MET A 266 7.03 14.57 27.32
N GLU A 267 5.85 13.98 27.43
CA GLU A 267 4.67 14.34 26.65
C GLU A 267 4.01 15.59 27.23
N LYS A 268 3.69 16.54 26.35
CA LYS A 268 3.08 17.85 26.71
C LYS A 268 1.86 18.20 25.85
N GLY A 269 1.53 17.36 24.87
CA GLY A 269 0.45 17.56 23.92
C GLY A 269 -0.84 16.82 24.31
N ALA A 270 -1.61 16.45 23.29
CA ALA A 270 -2.98 15.96 23.43
C ALA A 270 -3.11 14.68 24.26
N ILE A 271 -2.14 13.76 24.19
CA ILE A 271 -2.22 12.50 24.94
C ILE A 271 -2.19 12.76 26.45
N LYS A 272 -1.35 13.70 26.90
CA LYS A 272 -1.33 14.11 28.31
C LYS A 272 -2.68 14.70 28.73
N ALA A 273 -3.26 15.57 27.91
CA ALA A 273 -4.57 16.17 28.19
C ALA A 273 -5.69 15.13 28.33
N LEU A 274 -5.68 14.07 27.50
CA LEU A 274 -6.64 12.97 27.62
C LEU A 274 -6.47 12.18 28.92
N ILE A 275 -5.23 11.99 29.39
CA ILE A 275 -4.98 11.33 30.69
C ILE A 275 -5.36 12.26 31.85
N ASP A 276 -5.17 13.58 31.72
CA ASP A 276 -5.65 14.58 32.69
C ASP A 276 -7.18 14.52 32.83
N GLU A 277 -7.93 14.39 31.71
CA GLU A 277 -9.39 14.18 31.71
C GLU A 277 -9.78 12.82 32.31
N THR A 278 -9.00 11.77 32.06
CA THR A 278 -9.24 10.46 32.68
C THR A 278 -9.05 10.53 34.20
N PHE A 279 -8.05 11.27 34.68
CA PHE A 279 -7.83 11.50 36.10
C PHE A 279 -9.00 12.27 36.74
N LEU A 280 -9.59 13.23 36.03
CA LEU A 280 -10.82 13.87 36.50
C LEU A 280 -11.94 12.82 36.69
N LEU A 281 -12.16 11.94 35.71
CA LEU A 281 -13.18 10.89 35.83
C LEU A 281 -12.92 9.96 37.02
N GLU A 282 -11.66 9.61 37.28
CA GLU A 282 -11.27 8.82 38.45
C GLU A 282 -11.60 9.56 39.77
N TYR A 283 -11.31 10.86 39.84
CA TYR A 283 -11.69 11.72 40.96
C TYR A 283 -13.21 11.78 41.15
N LEU A 284 -13.98 11.98 40.08
CA LEU A 284 -15.44 12.00 40.19
C LEU A 284 -16.00 10.64 40.63
N THR A 285 -15.34 9.56 40.25
CA THR A 285 -15.69 8.20 40.66
C THR A 285 -15.43 8.00 42.16
N ILE A 286 -14.28 8.45 42.69
CA ILE A 286 -13.98 8.30 44.11
C ILE A 286 -14.93 9.12 44.99
N ASN A 287 -15.34 10.29 44.51
CA ASN A 287 -16.30 11.15 45.19
C ASN A 287 -17.69 10.52 45.33
N LYS A 288 -18.04 9.49 44.55
CA LYS A 288 -19.33 8.78 44.73
C LYS A 288 -19.38 7.92 45.99
N ILE A 289 -18.23 7.51 46.54
CA ILE A 289 -18.18 6.53 47.64
C ILE A 289 -18.91 7.04 48.89
N ASN A 290 -18.85 8.34 49.16
CA ASN A 290 -19.41 8.95 50.38
C ASN A 290 -20.66 9.80 50.14
N ARG A 291 -21.26 9.77 48.93
CA ARG A 291 -22.46 10.57 48.66
C ARG A 291 -23.69 10.02 49.38
N THR A 292 -24.43 10.91 50.02
CA THR A 292 -25.75 10.64 50.58
C THR A 292 -26.81 10.52 49.48
N GLU A 293 -27.96 9.90 49.78
CA GLU A 293 -29.05 9.75 48.81
C GLU A 293 -29.58 11.10 48.28
N ASP A 294 -29.54 12.15 49.11
CA ASP A 294 -30.01 13.49 48.73
C ASP A 294 -29.01 14.19 47.81
N GLU A 295 -27.70 14.06 48.04
CA GLU A 295 -26.66 14.53 47.12
C GLU A 295 -26.74 13.81 45.76
N VAL A 296 -27.14 12.53 45.75
CA VAL A 296 -27.35 11.77 44.50
C VAL A 296 -28.57 12.27 43.73
N LYS A 297 -29.64 12.70 44.40
CA LYS A 297 -30.81 13.30 43.73
C LYS A 297 -30.47 14.66 43.15
N GLU A 298 -29.83 15.54 43.91
CA GLU A 298 -29.41 16.86 43.46
C GLU A 298 -28.46 16.77 42.25
N ALA A 299 -27.50 15.85 42.30
CA ALA A 299 -26.59 15.53 41.20
C ALA A 299 -27.32 15.14 39.90
N LYS A 300 -28.41 14.38 39.99
CA LYS A 300 -29.23 13.98 38.83
C LYS A 300 -30.03 15.15 38.26
N GLU A 301 -30.56 16.02 39.11
CA GLU A 301 -31.28 17.22 38.67
C GLU A 301 -30.36 18.24 37.98
N LYS A 302 -29.15 18.44 38.51
CA LYS A 302 -28.11 19.27 37.87
C LYS A 302 -27.70 18.72 36.51
N SER A 303 -27.46 17.40 36.44
CA SER A 303 -27.12 16.71 35.20
C SER A 303 -28.21 16.85 34.14
N LEU A 304 -29.49 16.69 34.53
CA LEU A 304 -30.63 16.89 33.62
C LEU A 304 -30.70 18.34 33.12
N SER A 305 -30.50 19.33 34.00
CA SER A 305 -30.56 20.74 33.64
C SER A 305 -29.51 21.10 32.60
N ARG A 306 -28.25 20.68 32.80
CA ARG A 306 -27.17 20.92 31.83
C ARG A 306 -27.35 20.21 30.50
N MET A 307 -27.92 19.00 30.50
CA MET A 307 -28.27 18.33 29.25
C MET A 307 -29.32 19.12 28.48
N LEU A 308 -30.29 19.73 29.16
CA LEU A 308 -31.28 20.59 28.53
C LEU A 308 -30.64 21.87 27.99
N ASP A 309 -29.73 22.51 28.73
CA ASP A 309 -28.99 23.69 28.28
C ASP A 309 -28.20 23.38 26.99
N LYS A 310 -27.46 22.27 26.94
CA LYS A 310 -26.75 21.83 25.73
C LYS A 310 -27.67 21.57 24.55
N ILE A 311 -28.85 20.99 24.78
CA ILE A 311 -29.84 20.74 23.72
C ILE A 311 -30.35 22.07 23.14
N ILE A 312 -30.56 23.07 24.00
CA ILE A 312 -31.00 24.42 23.59
C ILE A 312 -29.87 25.13 22.84
N ASP A 313 -28.63 25.07 23.32
CA ASP A 313 -27.47 25.68 22.65
C ASP A 313 -27.23 25.09 21.25
N LEU A 314 -27.40 23.77 21.09
CA LEU A 314 -27.25 23.09 19.81
C LEU A 314 -28.39 23.37 18.83
N ASN A 315 -29.55 23.83 19.32
CA ASN A 315 -30.70 24.14 18.47
C ASN A 315 -31.49 25.34 19.02
N PRO A 316 -31.02 26.57 18.76
CA PRO A 316 -31.60 27.80 19.35
C PRO A 316 -33.06 28.06 18.95
N GLU A 317 -33.50 27.52 17.81
CA GLU A 317 -34.86 27.67 17.28
C GLU A 317 -35.83 26.62 17.85
N LEU A 318 -35.35 25.69 18.68
CA LEU A 318 -36.17 24.61 19.23
C LEU A 318 -37.26 25.16 20.16
N THR A 319 -38.52 24.97 19.79
CA THR A 319 -39.63 25.40 20.65
C THR A 319 -39.86 24.40 21.78
N LYS A 320 -40.37 24.90 22.92
CA LYS A 320 -40.75 24.06 24.07
C LYS A 320 -41.69 22.91 23.67
N LYS A 321 -42.61 23.17 22.74
CA LYS A 321 -43.60 22.18 22.29
C LYS A 321 -42.95 21.04 21.51
N GLU A 322 -42.05 21.37 20.58
CA GLU A 322 -41.29 20.37 19.83
C GLU A 322 -40.36 19.56 20.73
N LEU A 323 -39.74 20.18 21.74
CA LEU A 323 -38.94 19.47 22.73
C LEU A 323 -39.78 18.50 23.56
N GLN A 324 -40.97 18.91 24.00
CA GLN A 324 -41.90 18.03 24.73
C GLN A 324 -42.37 16.84 23.89
N ASP A 325 -42.72 17.08 22.62
CA ASP A 325 -43.16 16.03 21.72
C ASP A 325 -42.04 15.01 21.46
N ARG A 326 -40.81 15.49 21.21
CA ARG A 326 -39.64 14.62 20.99
C ARG A 326 -39.25 13.85 22.25
N LEU A 327 -39.24 14.48 23.42
CA LEU A 327 -38.96 13.83 24.69
C LEU A 327 -40.03 12.80 25.04
N GLY A 328 -41.31 13.07 24.74
CA GLY A 328 -42.41 12.13 24.94
C GLY A 328 -42.23 10.85 24.12
N ILE A 329 -41.92 11.00 22.81
CA ILE A 329 -41.66 9.86 21.92
C ILE A 329 -40.45 9.03 22.41
N GLU A 330 -39.34 9.70 22.77
CA GLU A 330 -38.16 9.00 23.27
C GLU A 330 -38.37 8.35 24.64
N PHE A 331 -39.16 8.97 25.51
CA PHE A 331 -39.56 8.40 26.79
C PHE A 331 -40.33 7.10 26.59
N ASP A 332 -41.35 7.11 25.73
CA ASP A 332 -42.13 5.91 25.41
C ASP A 332 -41.27 4.80 24.81
N ASN A 333 -40.34 5.16 23.91
CA ASN A 333 -39.38 4.22 23.33
C ASN A 333 -38.40 3.65 24.37
N ALA A 334 -37.95 4.46 25.33
CA ALA A 334 -37.08 4.03 26.41
C ALA A 334 -37.80 3.09 27.40
N VAL A 335 -39.06 3.38 27.74
CA VAL A 335 -39.91 2.52 28.56
C VAL A 335 -40.11 1.16 27.87
N LYS A 336 -40.48 1.15 26.59
CA LYS A 336 -40.64 -0.08 25.80
C LYS A 336 -39.36 -0.93 25.78
N ARG A 337 -38.19 -0.31 25.57
CA ARG A 337 -36.88 -0.99 25.60
C ARG A 337 -36.62 -1.66 26.96
N ARG A 338 -36.87 -0.96 28.07
CA ARG A 338 -36.68 -1.52 29.43
C ARG A 338 -37.61 -2.71 29.72
N VAL A 339 -38.87 -2.62 29.31
CA VAL A 339 -39.85 -3.71 29.47
C VAL A 339 -39.45 -4.94 28.64
N ALA A 340 -39.02 -4.75 27.39
CA ALA A 340 -38.50 -5.84 26.56
C ALA A 340 -37.27 -6.51 27.20
N THR A 341 -36.34 -5.73 27.74
CA THR A 341 -35.14 -6.27 28.40
C THR A 341 -35.49 -7.12 29.63
N LYS A 342 -36.48 -6.71 30.43
CA LYS A 342 -36.98 -7.52 31.58
C LYS A 342 -37.62 -8.82 31.12
N ASN A 343 -38.42 -8.78 30.05
CA ASN A 343 -39.06 -9.98 29.51
C ASN A 343 -38.04 -10.97 28.93
N ASP A 344 -36.95 -10.47 28.33
CA ASP A 344 -35.86 -11.33 27.83
C ASP A 344 -35.07 -11.98 28.98
N ILE A 345 -34.83 -11.24 30.08
CA ILE A 345 -34.25 -11.80 31.30
C ILE A 345 -35.19 -12.85 31.92
N GLU A 346 -36.49 -12.58 31.98
CA GLU A 346 -37.49 -13.54 32.48
C GLU A 346 -37.54 -14.81 31.61
N LYS A 347 -37.46 -14.68 30.28
CA LYS A 347 -37.37 -15.82 29.36
C LYS A 347 -36.10 -16.64 29.57
N ILE A 348 -34.96 -15.99 29.79
CA ILE A 348 -33.70 -16.68 30.08
C ILE A 348 -33.82 -17.43 31.42
N PHE A 349 -34.33 -16.80 32.46
CA PHE A 349 -34.56 -17.45 33.76
C PHE A 349 -35.53 -18.62 33.65
N ARG A 350 -36.66 -18.46 32.95
CA ARG A 350 -37.62 -19.55 32.69
C ARG A 350 -36.96 -20.70 31.95
N LYS A 351 -36.20 -20.43 30.88
CA LYS A 351 -35.45 -21.46 30.14
C LYS A 351 -34.48 -22.26 31.02
N TYR A 352 -33.79 -21.60 31.96
CA TYR A 352 -32.89 -22.29 32.88
C TYR A 352 -33.63 -23.05 33.99
N ILE A 353 -34.77 -22.53 34.45
CA ILE A 353 -35.65 -23.21 35.41
C ILE A 353 -36.29 -24.45 34.76
N ASP A 354 -36.82 -24.33 33.56
CA ASP A 354 -37.42 -25.43 32.80
C ASP A 354 -36.38 -26.52 32.54
N LYS A 355 -35.15 -26.13 32.16
CA LYS A 355 -34.03 -27.06 32.00
C LYS A 355 -33.60 -27.72 33.33
N PHE A 356 -33.75 -27.05 34.46
CA PHE A 356 -33.50 -27.65 35.79
C PHE A 356 -34.57 -28.69 36.13
N PHE A 357 -35.83 -28.42 35.81
CA PHE A 357 -36.95 -29.35 35.99
C PHE A 357 -36.98 -30.52 34.99
N GLU A 358 -36.37 -30.38 33.81
CA GLU A 358 -36.18 -31.49 32.85
C GLU A 358 -35.07 -32.48 33.27
N ASN A 359 -34.21 -32.11 34.23
CA ASN A 359 -33.10 -32.95 34.73
C ASN A 359 -33.38 -33.56 36.13
N ILE A 360 -34.62 -33.48 36.60
CA ILE A 360 -35.17 -34.21 37.76
C ILE A 360 -36.16 -35.22 37.21
#